data_AF-A0A8T5RV72-F1
#
_entry.id   AF-A0A8T5RV72-F1
#
_cell.length_a   1.000
_cell.length_b   1.000
_cell.length_c   1.000
_cell.angle_alpha   90.00
_cell.angle_beta   90.00
_cell.angle_gamma   90.00
#
_symmetry.space_group_name_H-M   'P 1'
#
loop_
_entity.id
_entity.type
_entity.pdbx_description
1 polymer ?
#
loop_
_entity_poly.entity_id
_entity_poly.type
_entity_poly.pdbx_seq_one_letter_code
_entity_poly.pdbx_strand_id
1 'polypeptide(L)'
;MTEKEEKIILRWVDDSGQFRPIASESDMNDGIFLELVQENDTWEFFYIKGASLISRRTALRAANGISKTGYVHPQTNVRYGVECKLDETISPYEDMPDNLKKSQRTWYKGEYKEY
;
A
#
# COMPACT_ATOMS: atom_id res chain seq x y z
N MET A 1 -18.54 -28.45 -0.62
CA MET A 1 -18.51 -27.34 0.35
C MET A 1 -17.64 -26.28 -0.27
N THR A 2 -18.24 -25.19 -0.75
CA THR A 2 -17.49 -24.05 -1.28
C THR A 2 -16.96 -23.28 -0.08
N GLU A 3 -15.69 -23.50 0.26
CA GLU A 3 -14.96 -22.60 1.16
C GLU A 3 -15.10 -21.21 0.55
N LYS A 4 -15.79 -20.31 1.25
CA LYS A 4 -15.73 -18.89 0.90
C LYS A 4 -14.29 -18.49 1.16
N GLU A 5 -13.51 -18.33 0.11
CA GLU A 5 -12.17 -17.76 0.18
C GLU A 5 -12.28 -16.44 0.96
N GLU A 6 -11.64 -16.38 2.12
CA GLU A 6 -11.62 -15.16 2.93
C GLU A 6 -10.86 -14.09 2.15
N LYS A 7 -11.60 -13.12 1.61
CA LYS A 7 -11.02 -11.94 0.98
C LYS A 7 -10.31 -11.12 2.05
N ILE A 8 -8.98 -11.07 1.99
CA ILE A 8 -8.17 -10.31 2.96
C ILE A 8 -7.87 -8.93 2.37
N ILE A 9 -8.50 -7.92 2.97
CA ILE A 9 -8.22 -6.52 2.68
C ILE A 9 -7.71 -5.86 3.95
N LEU A 10 -6.58 -5.18 3.82
CA LEU A 10 -5.96 -4.44 4.90
C LEU A 10 -5.99 -2.94 4.60
N ARG A 11 -6.27 -2.13 5.61
CA ARG A 11 -6.19 -0.67 5.56
C ARG A 11 -4.98 -0.17 6.33
N TRP A 12 -4.28 0.81 5.77
CA TRP A 12 -3.21 1.53 6.44
C TRP A 12 -3.75 2.44 7.54
N VAL A 13 -3.16 2.35 8.73
CA VAL A 13 -3.50 3.21 9.88
C VAL A 13 -2.28 4.07 10.20
N ASP A 14 -2.34 5.34 9.78
CA ASP A 14 -1.23 6.30 9.90
C ASP A 14 -0.68 6.42 11.32
N ASP A 15 -1.55 6.53 12.33
CA ASP A 15 -1.15 6.70 13.73
C ASP A 15 -0.28 5.55 14.27
N SER A 16 -0.51 4.34 13.75
CA SER A 16 0.21 3.14 14.18
C SER A 16 1.30 2.70 13.21
N GLY A 17 1.33 3.26 12.00
CA GLY A 17 2.24 2.84 10.94
C GLY A 17 2.07 1.37 10.54
N GLN A 18 0.85 0.83 10.62
CA GLN A 18 0.57 -0.59 10.40
C GLN A 18 -0.68 -0.79 9.54
N PHE A 19 -0.73 -1.95 8.88
CA PHE A 19 -1.91 -2.44 8.18
C PHE A 19 -2.82 -3.21 9.15
N ARG A 20 -4.12 -2.96 9.07
CA ARG A 20 -5.15 -3.65 9.86
C ARG A 20 -6.24 -4.21 8.95
N PRO A 21 -6.85 -5.36 9.29
CA PRO A 21 -7.88 -5.94 8.45
C PRO A 21 -9.15 -5.08 8.54
N ILE A 22 -9.83 -4.91 7.41
CA ILE A 22 -11.17 -4.30 7.38
C ILE A 22 -12.22 -5.39 7.25
N ALA A 23 -13.36 -5.20 7.92
CA ALA A 23 -14.44 -6.18 7.92
C ALA A 23 -15.38 -6.02 6.72
N SER A 24 -15.37 -4.84 6.07
CA SER A 24 -16.29 -4.51 4.99
C SER A 24 -15.66 -3.52 4.00
N GLU A 25 -15.99 -3.68 2.71
CA GLU A 25 -15.63 -2.73 1.65
C GLU A 25 -16.25 -1.34 1.88
N SER A 26 -17.31 -1.23 2.71
CA SER A 26 -17.86 0.06 3.13
C SER A 26 -16.86 0.96 3.86
N ASP A 27 -15.77 0.39 4.39
CA ASP A 27 -14.68 1.13 5.05
C ASP A 27 -13.66 1.68 4.04
N MET A 28 -13.83 1.39 2.74
CA MET A 28 -12.97 1.84 1.64
C MET A 28 -13.46 3.17 1.05
N ASN A 29 -13.74 4.15 1.91
CA ASN A 29 -14.10 5.50 1.46
C ASN A 29 -12.86 6.39 1.25
N ASP A 30 -11.81 6.16 2.04
CA ASP A 30 -10.58 6.92 2.01
C ASP A 30 -9.40 6.10 2.55
N GLY A 31 -8.17 6.44 2.11
CA GLY A 31 -6.94 5.85 2.65
C GLY A 31 -6.18 4.96 1.68
N ILE A 32 -5.33 4.10 2.24
CA ILE A 32 -4.41 3.22 1.52
C ILE A 32 -4.72 1.77 1.92
N PHE A 33 -4.70 0.88 0.95
CA PHE A 33 -5.17 -0.49 1.10
C PHE A 33 -4.18 -1.49 0.51
N LEU A 34 -4.28 -2.71 1.01
CA LEU A 34 -3.51 -3.86 0.55
C LEU A 34 -4.45 -5.07 0.50
N GLU A 35 -4.64 -5.63 -0.68
CA GLU A 35 -5.54 -6.77 -0.93
C GLU A 35 -4.74 -8.02 -1.32
N LEU A 36 -5.06 -9.17 -0.72
CA LEU A 36 -4.47 -10.44 -1.11
C LEU A 36 -5.32 -11.10 -2.19
N VAL A 37 -4.76 -11.19 -3.39
CA VAL A 37 -5.32 -11.97 -4.49
C VAL A 37 -4.67 -13.36 -4.47
N GLN A 38 -5.35 -14.32 -3.82
CA GLN A 38 -4.82 -15.68 -3.62
C GLN A 38 -4.59 -16.42 -4.95
N GLU A 39 -5.45 -16.23 -5.94
CA GLU A 39 -5.31 -16.86 -7.26
C GLU A 39 -3.99 -16.53 -7.96
N ASN A 40 -3.43 -15.34 -7.68
CA ASN A 40 -2.24 -14.80 -8.34
C ASN A 40 -1.02 -14.72 -7.43
N ASP A 41 -1.09 -15.21 -6.18
CA ASP A 41 -0.09 -15.03 -5.14
C ASP A 41 0.43 -13.57 -5.08
N THR A 42 -0.50 -12.62 -5.13
CA THR A 42 -0.18 -11.20 -5.27
C THR A 42 -0.88 -10.37 -4.21
N TRP A 43 -0.12 -9.48 -3.58
CA TRP A 43 -0.63 -8.37 -2.80
C TRP A 43 -0.79 -7.16 -3.71
N GLU A 44 -2.03 -6.70 -3.90
CA GLU A 44 -2.34 -5.51 -4.66
C GLU A 44 -2.38 -4.30 -3.73
N PHE A 45 -1.49 -3.34 -3.99
CA PHE A 45 -1.41 -2.07 -3.29
C PHE A 45 -2.13 -0.99 -4.07
N PHE A 46 -3.10 -0.35 -3.42
CA PHE A 46 -3.85 0.76 -4.01
C PHE A 46 -4.24 1.78 -2.95
N TYR A 47 -4.69 2.95 -3.40
CA TYR A 47 -5.12 4.03 -2.50
C TYR A 47 -6.22 4.86 -3.14
N ILE A 48 -7.03 5.49 -2.29
CA ILE A 48 -8.07 6.43 -2.70
C ILE A 48 -7.50 7.86 -2.66
N LYS A 49 -7.87 8.68 -3.65
CA LYS A 49 -7.44 10.08 -3.74
C LYS A 49 -7.75 10.82 -2.43
N GLY A 50 -6.74 11.49 -1.89
CA GLY A 50 -6.79 12.15 -0.58
C GLY A 50 -5.69 11.66 0.37
N ALA A 51 -5.16 10.45 0.17
CA ALA A 51 -4.03 9.93 0.94
C ALA A 51 -2.75 10.77 0.70
N SER A 52 -2.08 11.15 1.80
CA SER A 52 -0.85 11.95 1.73
C SER A 52 0.28 11.17 1.02
N LEU A 53 1.19 11.87 0.33
CA LEU A 53 2.34 11.22 -0.32
C LEU A 53 3.23 10.48 0.70
N ILE A 54 3.39 11.03 1.91
CA ILE A 54 4.19 10.44 2.97
C ILE A 54 3.54 9.12 3.43
N SER A 55 2.22 9.15 3.65
CA SER A 55 1.43 7.95 4.00
C SER A 55 1.56 6.89 2.92
N ARG A 56 1.37 7.24 1.64
CA ARG A 56 1.49 6.31 0.51
C ARG A 56 2.86 5.63 0.45
N ARG A 57 3.94 6.39 0.60
CA ARG A 57 5.32 5.85 0.57
C ARG A 57 5.63 4.96 1.77
N THR A 58 5.13 5.33 2.94
CA THR A 58 5.36 4.59 4.18
C THR A 58 4.57 3.28 4.17
N ALA A 59 3.31 3.34 3.75
CA ALA A 59 2.46 2.19 3.55
C ALA A 59 3.04 1.23 2.50
N LEU A 60 3.55 1.73 1.37
CA LEU A 60 4.17 0.87 0.36
C LEU A 60 5.40 0.11 0.89
N ARG A 61 6.23 0.77 1.72
CA ARG A 61 7.35 0.10 2.39
C ARG A 61 6.88 -1.02 3.32
N ALA A 62 5.82 -0.77 4.09
CA ALA A 62 5.23 -1.78 4.96
C ALA A 62 4.61 -2.93 4.16
N ALA A 63 3.93 -2.63 3.04
CA ALA A 63 3.35 -3.62 2.14
C ALA A 63 4.42 -4.54 1.53
N ASN A 64 5.58 -4.01 1.14
CA ASN A 64 6.72 -4.81 0.68
C ASN A 64 7.30 -5.70 1.78
N GLY A 65 7.25 -5.26 3.04
CA GLY A 65 7.55 -6.13 4.18
C GLY A 65 6.58 -7.30 4.26
N ILE A 66 5.28 -7.01 4.23
CA ILE A 66 4.20 -8.00 4.27
C ILE A 66 4.28 -8.98 3.11
N SER A 67 4.56 -8.53 1.89
CA SER A 67 4.61 -9.41 0.72
C SER A 67 5.69 -10.48 0.85
N LYS A 68 6.79 -10.17 1.55
CA LYS A 68 7.87 -11.12 1.83
C LYS A 68 7.55 -12.03 3.01
N THR A 69 7.11 -11.46 4.13
CA THR A 69 7.00 -12.21 5.40
C THR A 69 5.62 -12.81 5.64
N GLY A 70 4.63 -12.43 4.84
CA GLY A 70 3.21 -12.62 5.08
C GLY A 70 2.65 -11.65 6.13
N TYR A 71 1.34 -11.47 6.08
CA TYR A 71 0.56 -10.77 7.09
C TYR A 71 0.07 -11.76 8.14
N VAL A 72 0.25 -11.45 9.43
CA VAL A 72 -0.27 -12.26 10.53
C VAL A 72 -1.54 -11.62 11.06
N HIS A 73 -2.66 -12.32 10.95
CA HIS A 73 -3.93 -11.80 11.41
C HIS A 73 -3.97 -11.75 12.96
N PRO A 74 -4.28 -10.60 13.57
CA PRO A 74 -4.07 -10.38 15.01
C PRO A 74 -4.98 -11.23 15.92
N GLN A 75 -6.15 -11.65 15.42
CA GLN A 75 -7.10 -12.43 16.21
C GLN A 75 -6.93 -13.94 16.04
N THR A 76 -6.64 -14.38 14.81
CA THR A 76 -6.58 -15.82 14.46
C THR A 76 -5.15 -16.35 14.47
N ASN A 77 -4.15 -15.46 14.48
CA ASN A 77 -2.72 -15.78 14.39
C ASN A 77 -2.34 -16.61 13.15
N VAL A 78 -3.22 -16.63 12.14
CA VAL A 78 -2.97 -17.24 10.83
C VAL A 78 -2.15 -16.28 9.99
N ARG A 79 -1.16 -16.81 9.29
CA ARG A 79 -0.31 -16.05 8.37
C ARG A 79 -0.80 -16.23 6.95
N TYR A 80 -0.95 -15.12 6.23
CA TYR A 80 -1.47 -15.07 4.87
C TYR A 80 -0.46 -14.40 3.93
N GLY A 81 -0.46 -14.82 2.66
CA GLY A 81 0.28 -14.18 1.58
C GLY A 81 1.80 -14.11 1.81
N VAL A 82 2.40 -15.23 2.19
CA VAL A 82 3.86 -15.37 2.36
C VAL A 82 4.53 -15.50 1.00
N GLU A 83 5.64 -14.80 0.79
CA GLU A 83 6.37 -14.79 -0.49
C GLU A 83 5.52 -14.42 -1.72
N CYS A 84 4.45 -13.65 -1.49
CA CYS A 84 3.62 -13.11 -2.56
C CYS A 84 4.32 -11.93 -3.26
N LYS A 85 3.98 -11.74 -4.54
CA LYS A 85 4.38 -10.54 -5.29
C LYS A 85 3.66 -9.33 -4.73
N LEU A 86 4.27 -8.16 -4.81
CA LEU A 86 3.61 -6.89 -4.55
C LEU A 86 3.39 -6.21 -5.88
N ASP A 87 2.13 -5.91 -6.21
CA ASP A 87 1.78 -5.13 -7.38
C ASP A 87 1.18 -3.79 -6.96
N GLU A 88 1.54 -2.73 -7.68
CA GLU A 88 1.06 -1.37 -7.42
C GLU A 88 0.01 -1.01 -8.47
N THR A 89 -1.27 -1.02 -8.09
CA THR A 89 -2.36 -0.70 -9.02
C THR A 89 -2.29 0.76 -9.49
N ILE A 90 -1.83 1.65 -8.61
CA ILE A 90 -1.62 3.08 -8.90
C ILE A 90 -0.29 3.50 -8.28
N SER A 91 0.57 4.18 -9.06
CA SER A 91 1.85 4.64 -8.53
C SER A 91 1.62 5.65 -7.39
N PRO A 92 2.34 5.58 -6.26
CA PRO A 92 2.29 6.58 -5.18
C PRO A 92 2.54 8.02 -5.63
N TYR A 93 3.10 8.19 -6.83
CA TYR A 93 3.51 9.45 -7.42
C TYR A 93 2.54 9.99 -8.48
N GLU A 94 1.52 9.22 -8.84
CA GLU A 94 0.62 9.52 -9.94
C GLU A 94 -0.10 10.87 -9.72
N ASP A 95 -0.66 11.04 -8.53
CA ASP A 95 -1.35 12.27 -8.09
C ASP A 95 -0.42 13.36 -7.54
N MET A 96 0.90 13.30 -7.76
CA MET A 96 1.74 14.44 -7.40
C MET A 96 1.45 15.64 -8.32
N PRO A 97 1.25 16.84 -7.75
CA PRO A 97 1.18 18.09 -8.51
C PRO A 97 2.38 18.24 -9.47
N ASP A 98 2.13 18.64 -10.72
CA ASP A 98 3.16 18.70 -11.77
C ASP A 98 4.31 19.68 -11.46
N ASN A 99 4.05 20.69 -10.64
CA ASN A 99 5.06 21.63 -10.16
C ASN A 99 6.12 20.94 -9.27
N LEU A 100 5.74 19.95 -8.46
CA LEU A 100 6.67 19.17 -7.64
C LEU A 100 7.45 18.14 -8.49
N LYS A 101 6.82 17.53 -9.51
CA LYS A 101 7.49 16.61 -10.45
C LYS A 101 8.69 17.26 -11.17
N LYS A 102 8.60 18.56 -11.51
CA LYS A 102 9.69 19.31 -12.14
C LYS A 102 10.86 19.60 -11.19
N SER A 103 10.58 19.90 -9.91
CA SER A 103 11.60 20.28 -8.92
C SER A 103 12.57 19.16 -8.53
N GLN A 104 12.12 17.89 -8.53
CA GLN A 104 13.03 16.76 -8.28
C GLN A 104 13.98 16.52 -9.44
N ARG A 105 13.53 16.74 -10.68
CA ARG A 105 14.36 16.52 -11.87
C ARG A 105 15.54 17.50 -11.93
N THR A 106 15.39 18.70 -11.37
CA THR A 106 16.48 19.67 -11.23
C THR A 106 17.40 19.38 -10.04
N TRP A 107 16.86 18.95 -8.90
CA TRP A 107 17.66 18.55 -7.72
C TRP A 107 18.61 17.37 -8.00
N TYR A 108 18.11 16.31 -8.65
CA TYR A 108 18.92 15.12 -8.96
C TYR A 108 19.84 15.29 -10.19
N LYS A 109 19.69 16.38 -10.95
CA LYS A 109 20.60 16.70 -12.07
C LYS A 109 21.85 17.49 -11.65
N GLY A 110 21.98 17.88 -10.38
CA GLY A 110 23.14 18.62 -9.90
C GLY A 110 23.25 20.05 -10.43
N GLU A 111 22.18 20.58 -11.03
CA GLU A 111 22.14 21.94 -11.60
C GLU A 111 21.78 23.02 -10.56
N TYR A 112 21.96 22.73 -9.26
CA TYR A 112 21.77 23.73 -8.21
C TYR A 112 22.93 24.73 -8.25
N LYS A 113 22.72 25.85 -8.94
CA LYS A 113 23.52 27.06 -8.70
C LYS A 113 22.96 27.74 -7.46
N GLU A 114 23.71 27.67 -6.37
CA GLU A 114 23.52 28.60 -5.24
C GLU A 114 23.62 30.04 -5.79
N TYR A 115 22.62 30.85 -5.49
CA TYR A 115 22.64 32.31 -5.64
C TYR A 115 22.60 32.93 -4.25
#